data_AF-A0AAV5VKJ8-F1
#
_entry.id   AF-A0AAV5VKJ8-F1
#
_cell.length_a   1.000
_cell.length_b   1.000
_cell.length_c   1.000
_cell.angle_alpha   90.00
_cell.angle_beta   90.00
_cell.angle_gamma   90.00
#
_symmetry.space_group_name_H-M   'P 1'
#
loop_
_entity.id
_entity.type
_entity.pdbx_description
1 polymer ?
#
loop_
_entity_poly.entity_id
_entity_poly.type
_entity_poly.pdbx_seq_one_letter_code
_entity_poly.pdbx_strand_id
1 'polypeptide(L)'
;GKGLDQFEYSSGRSRGLRFTTLEWPNTTLQESLFNPYRHFGRSNMWPRGFPLEHIKNHDHNDGSYRLCRVQRPAAVQQGIVQKDPDVDAIFRLLHAEPTTGLDESFSEFAPPVTLAPGTYAPWNSQNTLFSRSAFFGLFLPTTVAFRVTDIWRSYFTQALLHAAGETVSFVPVNAIQRRNAHSYLKDFDDEVDVYGKAGEIVQFIDTWKCEAETIDKCTIELAEKFAEQGFWGNEDAKLVIHWVLDLKKIGYTFPPLRAGARAEYPIGEDKDLRKSCRRVHVSFSNDLPINKTEPAERRAAQKIENFGDLKKWCGDCPSNVSKQWFFPSPDELAEATAENETLTNNYQTVAIITNNFQWGMGMGMLQRMYDSNFAMLIFCGHYPKQSRNAHTYPYPEGMAQGDAATYPNLKRAINYIHLSNEEVRWGFLMYYCLAKVEEMKLQNVKSYMMFSDDAILNFWNPLNLDIIQGTKRANGWHMMWPNEQWGFKSMNRTIQLFNGVF
;
A
#
# COMPACT_ATOMS: atom_id res chain seq x y z
N GLY A 1 -1.97 -12.66 11.54
CA GLY A 1 -0.98 -11.58 11.71
C GLY A 1 0.09 -11.99 12.70
N LYS A 2 1.25 -11.33 12.69
CA LYS A 2 2.31 -11.46 13.68
C LYS A 2 2.07 -10.58 14.93
N GLY A 3 0.88 -10.00 15.08
CA GLY A 3 0.51 -9.23 16.27
C GLY A 3 1.32 -7.94 16.39
N LEU A 4 1.79 -7.64 17.60
CA LEU A 4 2.55 -6.41 17.87
C LEU A 4 3.85 -6.30 17.04
N ASP A 5 4.43 -7.43 16.62
CA ASP A 5 5.66 -7.46 15.80
C ASP A 5 5.48 -6.85 14.39
N GLN A 6 4.24 -6.55 13.98
CA GLN A 6 3.96 -5.86 12.70
C GLN A 6 4.13 -4.34 12.79
N PHE A 7 4.22 -3.77 13.99
CA PHE A 7 4.56 -2.36 14.17
C PHE A 7 6.06 -2.11 13.96
N GLU A 8 6.38 -0.89 13.52
CA GLU A 8 7.76 -0.43 13.35
C GLU A 8 8.27 0.20 14.66
N TYR A 9 9.27 -0.42 15.28
CA TYR A 9 9.87 0.08 16.53
C TYR A 9 11.21 0.80 16.33
N SER A 10 11.73 0.87 15.09
CA SER A 10 12.96 1.61 14.83
C SER A 10 12.79 3.11 15.12
N SER A 11 13.83 3.71 15.70
CA SER A 11 13.83 5.12 16.10
C SER A 11 14.58 6.06 15.15
N GLY A 12 15.34 5.52 14.19
CA GLY A 12 16.23 6.30 13.33
C GLY A 12 15.81 6.37 11.86
N ARG A 13 15.73 5.21 11.21
CA ARG A 13 15.45 5.10 9.77
C ARG A 13 14.58 3.88 9.52
N SER A 14 13.61 4.03 8.64
CA SER A 14 12.80 2.93 8.12
C SER A 14 12.86 2.91 6.58
N ARG A 15 12.51 1.75 6.02
CA ARG A 15 12.28 1.52 4.59
C ARG A 15 10.85 1.04 4.41
N GLY A 16 10.23 1.35 3.28
CA GLY A 16 8.85 0.93 3.01
C GLY A 16 8.14 1.81 1.99
N LEU A 17 6.85 1.54 1.82
CA LEU A 17 5.98 2.36 1.01
C LEU A 17 5.66 3.68 1.71
N ARG A 18 5.51 4.71 0.89
CA ARG A 18 5.05 6.04 1.28
C ARG A 18 4.00 6.50 0.28
N PHE A 19 2.91 7.10 0.75
CA PHE A 19 1.91 7.73 -0.09
C PHE A 19 2.07 9.25 -0.01
N THR A 20 2.06 9.93 -1.16
CA THR A 20 2.24 11.38 -1.26
C THR A 20 1.22 11.99 -2.22
N THR A 21 0.87 13.25 -1.96
CA THR A 21 0.11 14.08 -2.90
C THR A 21 0.96 14.45 -4.11
N LEU A 22 0.32 14.65 -5.27
CA LEU A 22 0.98 14.84 -6.56
C LEU A 22 1.39 16.29 -6.84
N GLU A 23 0.59 17.28 -6.45
CA GLU A 23 0.79 18.67 -6.86
C GLU A 23 0.47 19.69 -5.75
N TRP A 24 1.36 19.93 -4.79
CA TRP A 24 1.12 21.01 -3.81
C TRP A 24 1.58 22.37 -4.36
N PRO A 25 0.80 23.47 -4.24
CA PRO A 25 -0.46 23.64 -3.49
C PRO A 25 -1.77 23.40 -4.29
N ASN A 26 -1.70 22.94 -5.54
CA ASN A 26 -2.87 22.78 -6.42
C ASN A 26 -3.62 21.45 -6.23
N THR A 27 -3.25 20.63 -5.24
CA THR A 27 -3.87 19.35 -4.93
C THR A 27 -5.33 19.52 -4.55
N THR A 28 -6.20 18.69 -5.11
CA THR A 28 -7.59 18.62 -4.65
C THR A 28 -7.70 17.92 -3.30
N LEU A 29 -8.74 18.22 -2.50
CA LEU A 29 -8.95 17.54 -1.21
C LEU A 29 -8.95 16.02 -1.36
N GLN A 30 -9.57 15.51 -2.44
CA GLN A 30 -9.65 14.09 -2.77
C GLN A 30 -8.27 13.44 -2.94
N GLU A 31 -7.33 14.10 -3.59
CA GLU A 31 -5.96 13.58 -3.78
C GLU A 31 -5.14 13.60 -2.47
N SER A 32 -5.52 14.45 -1.53
CA SER A 32 -4.96 14.50 -0.17
C SER A 32 -5.56 13.44 0.75
N LEU A 33 -6.63 12.75 0.37
CA LEU A 33 -7.23 11.67 1.17
C LEU A 33 -6.56 10.33 0.89
N PHE A 34 -6.47 9.50 1.93
CA PHE A 34 -5.99 8.13 1.82
C PHE A 34 -6.95 7.17 2.51
N ASN A 35 -7.49 6.22 1.75
CA ASN A 35 -8.29 5.15 2.30
C ASN A 35 -7.39 3.92 2.62
N PRO A 36 -7.10 3.62 3.89
CA PRO A 36 -6.28 2.48 4.24
C PRO A 36 -6.90 1.14 3.85
N TYR A 37 -8.23 0.99 3.95
CA TYR A 37 -8.88 -0.29 3.63
C TYR A 37 -8.75 -0.64 2.14
N ARG A 38 -8.80 0.36 1.25
CA ARG A 38 -8.48 0.18 -0.17
C ARG A 38 -7.07 -0.34 -0.39
N HIS A 39 -6.08 0.22 0.29
CA HIS A 39 -4.69 -0.22 0.19
C HIS A 39 -4.53 -1.69 0.61
N PHE A 40 -5.24 -2.10 1.68
CA PHE A 40 -5.26 -3.48 2.15
C PHE A 40 -6.28 -4.37 1.40
N GLY A 41 -6.65 -4.02 0.16
CA GLY A 41 -7.40 -4.88 -0.76
C GLY A 41 -8.92 -4.85 -0.62
N ARG A 42 -9.48 -3.83 0.05
CA ARG A 42 -10.93 -3.62 0.23
C ARG A 42 -11.35 -2.26 -0.33
N SER A 43 -11.41 -2.15 -1.65
CA SER A 43 -11.79 -0.91 -2.35
C SER A 43 -13.24 -0.47 -2.11
N ASN A 44 -14.10 -1.39 -1.68
CA ASN A 44 -15.50 -1.15 -1.33
C ASN A 44 -15.71 -0.66 0.12
N MET A 45 -14.66 -0.57 0.93
CA MET A 45 -14.74 -0.21 2.35
C MET A 45 -14.03 1.11 2.62
N TRP A 46 -14.43 1.81 3.69
CA TRP A 46 -13.78 3.01 4.17
C TRP A 46 -13.76 3.04 5.71
N PRO A 47 -12.75 3.65 6.34
CA PRO A 47 -12.71 3.80 7.80
C PRO A 47 -13.73 4.82 8.29
N ARG A 48 -14.19 4.67 9.54
CA ARG A 48 -14.98 5.71 10.21
C ARG A 48 -14.21 7.02 10.19
N GLY A 49 -14.88 8.12 9.82
CA GLY A 49 -14.24 9.42 9.67
C GLY A 49 -13.80 9.76 8.26
N PHE A 50 -13.88 8.83 7.31
CA PHE A 50 -13.51 9.15 5.93
C PHE A 50 -14.57 10.09 5.33
N PRO A 51 -14.20 11.22 4.70
CA PRO A 51 -15.16 12.16 4.13
C PRO A 51 -16.11 11.48 3.13
N LEU A 52 -17.41 11.43 3.44
CA LEU A 52 -18.38 10.62 2.71
C LEU A 52 -18.56 11.06 1.25
N GLU A 53 -18.45 12.37 1.01
CA GLU A 53 -18.55 13.01 -0.29
C GLU A 53 -17.48 12.54 -1.28
N HIS A 54 -16.39 11.94 -0.78
CA HIS A 54 -15.28 11.46 -1.60
C HIS A 54 -15.29 9.94 -1.81
N ILE A 55 -16.04 9.13 -1.04
CA ILE A 55 -15.93 7.65 -1.07
C ILE A 55 -16.05 7.05 -2.47
N LYS A 56 -17.06 7.47 -3.25
CA LYS A 56 -17.35 6.87 -4.56
C LYS A 56 -16.29 7.18 -5.61
N ASN A 57 -15.73 8.38 -5.57
CA ASN A 57 -14.76 8.84 -6.56
C ASN A 57 -13.32 8.65 -6.08
N HIS A 58 -13.11 8.31 -4.81
CA HIS A 58 -11.79 8.13 -4.23
C HIS A 58 -11.08 6.94 -4.87
N ASP A 59 -9.87 7.18 -5.34
CA ASP A 59 -8.93 6.15 -5.75
C ASP A 59 -7.52 6.53 -5.32
N HIS A 60 -6.66 5.52 -5.21
CA HIS A 60 -5.24 5.78 -5.02
C HIS A 60 -4.60 6.01 -6.38
N ASN A 61 -4.36 7.28 -6.73
CA ASN A 61 -3.72 7.62 -8.00
C ASN A 61 -2.40 6.85 -8.18
N ASP A 62 -2.19 6.27 -9.37
CA ASP A 62 -1.00 5.48 -9.73
C ASP A 62 0.32 6.23 -9.49
N GLY A 63 0.27 7.56 -9.50
CA GLY A 63 1.42 8.43 -9.28
C GLY A 63 1.75 8.72 -7.82
N SER A 64 0.92 8.35 -6.85
CA SER A 64 1.06 8.79 -5.45
C SER A 64 1.95 7.90 -4.58
N TYR A 65 2.14 6.63 -4.96
CA TYR A 65 2.97 5.71 -4.20
C TYR A 65 4.47 5.88 -4.46
N ARG A 66 5.26 5.83 -3.39
CA ARG A 66 6.71 5.87 -3.42
C ARG A 66 7.27 4.71 -2.61
N LEU A 67 8.33 4.09 -3.10
CA LEU A 67 9.12 3.13 -2.35
C LEU A 67 10.40 3.81 -1.86
N CYS A 68 10.55 3.91 -0.54
CA CYS A 68 11.64 4.64 0.10
C CYS A 68 12.63 3.68 0.76
N ARG A 69 13.90 3.76 0.37
CA ARG A 69 15.00 3.03 1.02
C ARG A 69 15.31 3.56 2.42
N VAL A 70 15.18 4.87 2.61
CA VAL A 70 15.41 5.59 3.86
C VAL A 70 14.33 6.66 4.02
N GLN A 71 13.51 6.53 5.05
CA GLN A 71 12.56 7.53 5.51
C GLN A 71 12.50 7.52 7.03
N ARG A 72 11.88 8.54 7.61
CA ARG A 72 11.60 8.56 9.04
C ARG A 72 10.52 7.51 9.39
N PRO A 73 10.66 6.78 10.51
CA PRO A 73 9.57 5.98 11.06
C PRO A 73 8.35 6.86 11.34
N ALA A 74 7.15 6.30 11.23
CA ALA A 74 5.92 7.03 11.55
C ALA A 74 5.79 7.20 13.06
N ALA A 75 5.35 8.38 13.49
CA ALA A 75 5.16 8.72 14.90
C ALA A 75 3.86 8.12 15.45
N VAL A 76 2.87 7.89 14.58
CA VAL A 76 1.64 7.16 14.90
C VAL A 76 1.47 6.04 13.89
N GLN A 77 1.12 4.84 14.37
CA GLN A 77 0.92 3.67 13.52
C GLN A 77 -0.42 3.03 13.87
N GLN A 78 -1.30 2.89 12.88
CA GLN A 78 -2.59 2.23 13.03
C GLN A 78 -2.52 0.83 12.43
N GLY A 79 -2.76 -0.21 13.22
CA GLY A 79 -2.87 -1.58 12.70
C GLY A 79 -4.26 -1.87 12.16
N ILE A 80 -4.33 -2.50 10.99
CA ILE A 80 -5.61 -2.99 10.46
C ILE A 80 -6.13 -4.13 11.33
N VAL A 81 -7.44 -4.12 11.53
CA VAL A 81 -8.15 -5.06 12.39
C VAL A 81 -9.08 -5.90 11.54
N GLN A 82 -9.00 -7.21 11.68
CA GLN A 82 -9.84 -8.16 10.95
C GLN A 82 -11.14 -8.48 11.71
N LYS A 83 -12.09 -9.10 11.00
CA LYS A 83 -13.43 -9.50 11.42
C LYS A 83 -14.37 -8.31 11.56
N ASP A 84 -14.16 -7.47 12.56
CA ASP A 84 -15.03 -6.31 12.81
C ASP A 84 -14.21 -4.99 12.81
N PRO A 85 -13.73 -4.54 11.63
CA PRO A 85 -12.93 -3.33 11.49
C PRO A 85 -13.71 -2.07 11.85
N ASP A 86 -12.98 -0.97 12.02
CA ASP A 86 -13.60 0.30 12.36
C ASP A 86 -14.11 1.07 11.15
N VAL A 87 -15.28 0.63 10.71
CA VAL A 87 -16.14 1.29 9.74
C VAL A 87 -17.25 2.07 10.47
N ASP A 88 -17.86 3.02 9.76
CA ASP A 88 -18.99 3.79 10.27
C ASP A 88 -20.29 2.96 10.36
N ALA A 89 -21.30 3.54 11.02
CA ALA A 89 -22.61 2.93 11.18
C ALA A 89 -23.34 2.71 9.84
N ILE A 90 -23.13 3.56 8.83
CA ILE A 90 -23.72 3.39 7.49
C ILE A 90 -23.25 2.07 6.86
N PHE A 91 -21.93 1.83 6.86
CA PHE A 91 -21.38 0.59 6.33
C PHE A 91 -21.91 -0.63 7.09
N ARG A 92 -21.98 -0.55 8.43
CA ARG A 92 -22.51 -1.62 9.29
C ARG A 92 -23.97 -1.93 8.99
N LEU A 93 -24.83 -0.91 8.89
CA LEU A 93 -26.25 -1.07 8.58
C LEU A 93 -26.48 -1.77 7.23
N LEU A 94 -25.58 -1.57 6.27
CA LEU A 94 -25.69 -2.14 4.93
C LEU A 94 -25.12 -3.57 4.82
N HIS A 95 -24.10 -3.92 5.61
CA HIS A 95 -23.30 -5.14 5.38
C HIS A 95 -23.16 -6.07 6.58
N ALA A 96 -23.50 -5.62 7.79
CA ALA A 96 -23.36 -6.46 8.98
C ALA A 96 -24.54 -7.41 9.14
N GLU A 97 -24.25 -8.66 9.47
CA GLU A 97 -25.27 -9.61 9.88
C GLU A 97 -25.80 -9.27 11.27
N PRO A 98 -27.13 -9.28 11.51
CA PRO A 98 -27.71 -8.82 12.78
C PRO A 98 -27.18 -9.54 14.03
N THR A 99 -26.78 -10.80 13.90
CA THR A 99 -26.36 -11.65 15.04
C THR A 99 -24.84 -11.76 15.16
N THR A 100 -24.12 -11.80 14.05
CA THR A 100 -22.68 -12.06 14.03
C THR A 100 -21.84 -10.81 13.74
N GLY A 101 -22.47 -9.72 13.31
CA GLY A 101 -21.80 -8.49 12.91
C GLY A 101 -21.09 -8.63 11.56
N LEU A 102 -19.98 -7.90 11.42
CA LEU A 102 -19.11 -7.99 10.26
C LEU A 102 -18.16 -9.20 10.37
N ASP A 103 -17.79 -9.76 9.22
CA ASP A 103 -16.73 -10.77 9.10
C ASP A 103 -15.79 -10.43 7.94
N GLU A 104 -15.09 -9.32 8.09
CA GLU A 104 -14.28 -8.74 7.03
C GLU A 104 -12.82 -9.15 7.11
N SER A 105 -12.23 -9.39 5.94
CA SER A 105 -10.80 -9.66 5.78
C SER A 105 -10.11 -8.67 4.86
N PHE A 106 -8.79 -8.70 4.89
CA PHE A 106 -7.91 -7.82 4.11
C PHE A 106 -6.79 -8.66 3.49
N SER A 107 -6.09 -8.08 2.50
CA SER A 107 -4.98 -8.72 1.83
C SER A 107 -3.91 -9.17 2.83
N GLU A 108 -3.51 -10.44 2.76
CA GLU A 108 -2.44 -10.98 3.60
C GLU A 108 -1.05 -10.40 3.25
N PHE A 109 -0.89 -9.86 2.03
CA PHE A 109 0.42 -9.52 1.47
C PHE A 109 0.66 -8.01 1.32
N ALA A 110 -0.37 -7.17 1.48
CA ALA A 110 -0.21 -5.73 1.42
C ALA A 110 0.77 -5.26 2.52
N PRO A 111 1.83 -4.50 2.19
CA PRO A 111 2.83 -4.05 3.14
C PRO A 111 2.36 -2.84 3.97
N PRO A 112 3.11 -2.42 5.00
CA PRO A 112 2.88 -1.13 5.64
C PRO A 112 3.04 0.05 4.69
N VAL A 113 2.27 1.12 4.93
CA VAL A 113 2.34 2.37 4.16
C VAL A 113 2.39 3.58 5.09
N THR A 114 3.35 4.48 4.85
CA THR A 114 3.47 5.76 5.56
C THR A 114 2.85 6.90 4.76
N LEU A 115 2.06 7.76 5.39
CA LEU A 115 1.48 8.93 4.76
C LEU A 115 2.43 10.13 4.84
N ALA A 116 2.69 10.77 3.72
CA ALA A 116 3.48 11.99 3.70
C ALA A 116 2.68 13.17 4.28
N PRO A 117 3.35 14.19 4.85
CA PRO A 117 2.66 15.41 5.27
C PRO A 117 1.83 16.02 4.14
N GLY A 118 0.58 16.35 4.43
CA GLY A 118 -0.41 16.77 3.42
C GLY A 118 -1.26 15.62 2.86
N THR A 119 -1.07 14.39 3.32
CA THR A 119 -2.00 13.27 3.09
C THR A 119 -2.71 12.92 4.40
N TYR A 120 -4.02 12.71 4.36
CA TYR A 120 -4.85 12.50 5.54
C TYR A 120 -5.64 11.20 5.45
N ALA A 121 -5.71 10.49 6.56
CA ALA A 121 -6.59 9.35 6.76
C ALA A 121 -7.09 9.34 8.20
N PRO A 122 -8.37 9.05 8.46
CA PRO A 122 -8.85 8.91 9.82
C PRO A 122 -8.29 7.62 10.44
N TRP A 123 -8.11 7.64 11.75
CA TRP A 123 -7.72 6.47 12.53
C TRP A 123 -8.30 6.55 13.94
N ASN A 124 -8.66 5.41 14.51
CA ASN A 124 -9.37 5.34 15.78
C ASN A 124 -8.40 5.07 16.95
N SER A 125 -8.89 4.82 18.16
CA SER A 125 -7.99 4.52 19.31
C SER A 125 -7.57 3.05 19.43
N GLN A 126 -8.23 2.16 18.70
CA GLN A 126 -8.01 0.72 18.81
C GLN A 126 -6.79 0.34 17.99
N ASN A 127 -5.88 -0.47 18.55
CA ASN A 127 -4.74 -1.00 17.79
C ASN A 127 -3.85 0.10 17.16
N THR A 128 -3.67 1.18 17.90
CA THR A 128 -2.84 2.33 17.52
C THR A 128 -1.60 2.40 18.41
N LEU A 129 -0.42 2.48 17.80
CA LEU A 129 0.83 2.71 18.49
C LEU A 129 1.26 4.17 18.34
N PHE A 130 1.53 4.83 19.45
CA PHE A 130 2.11 6.17 19.48
C PHE A 130 3.56 6.08 19.90
N SER A 131 4.45 6.68 19.10
CA SER A 131 5.80 6.98 19.54
C SER A 131 5.76 8.10 20.60
N ARG A 132 6.82 8.20 21.40
CA ARG A 132 6.96 9.32 22.34
C ARG A 132 6.89 10.67 21.62
N SER A 133 7.39 10.80 20.39
CA SER A 133 7.33 12.09 19.66
C SER A 133 5.91 12.54 19.31
N ALA A 134 4.89 11.69 19.44
CA ALA A 134 3.49 12.01 19.16
C ALA A 134 2.59 12.13 20.41
N PHE A 135 3.13 12.09 21.63
CA PHE A 135 2.30 12.09 22.85
C PHE A 135 1.41 13.32 23.01
N PHE A 136 1.80 14.47 22.45
CA PHE A 136 0.91 15.64 22.42
C PHE A 136 -0.44 15.37 21.75
N GLY A 137 -0.51 14.39 20.83
CA GLY A 137 -1.72 13.97 20.13
C GLY A 137 -2.56 12.89 20.81
N LEU A 138 -2.26 12.52 22.06
CA LEU A 138 -3.04 11.54 22.83
C LEU A 138 -4.33 12.12 23.44
N PHE A 139 -4.51 13.44 23.37
CA PHE A 139 -5.71 14.12 23.87
C PHE A 139 -6.99 13.61 23.18
N LEU A 140 -8.08 13.48 23.93
CA LEU A 140 -9.40 13.10 23.41
C LEU A 140 -10.41 14.19 23.79
N PRO A 141 -11.12 14.81 22.81
CA PRO A 141 -12.15 15.79 23.10
C PRO A 141 -13.37 15.17 23.80
N THR A 142 -13.97 15.95 24.67
CA THR A 142 -15.03 15.57 25.61
C THR A 142 -16.36 16.24 25.33
N THR A 143 -16.40 17.30 24.51
CA THR A 143 -17.64 18.00 24.16
C THR A 143 -18.32 17.43 22.90
N VAL A 144 -17.69 16.45 22.25
CA VAL A 144 -18.23 15.72 21.10
C VAL A 144 -18.76 14.35 21.52
N ALA A 145 -19.58 13.73 20.67
CA ALA A 145 -20.05 12.36 20.91
C ALA A 145 -18.89 11.36 20.99
N PHE A 146 -19.04 10.32 21.80
CA PHE A 146 -17.97 9.34 22.07
C PHE A 146 -17.41 8.68 20.80
N ARG A 147 -18.25 8.47 19.78
CA ARG A 147 -17.86 7.87 18.49
C ARG A 147 -17.15 8.85 17.53
N VAL A 148 -17.20 10.14 17.84
CA VAL A 148 -16.52 11.24 17.11
C VAL A 148 -15.14 11.51 17.72
N THR A 149 -15.02 11.36 19.04
CA THR A 149 -13.87 11.77 19.85
C THR A 149 -12.51 11.35 19.27
N ASP A 150 -12.35 10.07 18.94
CA ASP A 150 -11.07 9.53 18.48
C ASP A 150 -10.75 9.89 17.02
N ILE A 151 -11.79 10.07 16.19
CA ILE A 151 -11.67 10.55 14.82
C ILE A 151 -11.23 12.01 14.80
N TRP A 152 -11.80 12.89 15.63
CA TRP A 152 -11.38 14.30 15.70
C TRP A 152 -9.95 14.45 16.20
N ARG A 153 -9.58 13.69 17.24
CA ARG A 153 -8.17 13.60 17.63
C ARG A 153 -7.31 13.18 16.45
N SER A 154 -7.74 12.22 15.62
CA SER A 154 -6.92 11.73 14.51
C SER A 154 -6.54 12.85 13.52
N TYR A 155 -7.49 13.73 13.19
CA TYR A 155 -7.26 14.87 12.29
C TYR A 155 -6.50 16.01 12.95
N PHE A 156 -6.87 16.35 14.19
CA PHE A 156 -6.16 17.34 15.01
C PHE A 156 -4.67 16.98 15.16
N THR A 157 -4.39 15.73 15.49
CA THR A 157 -3.02 15.22 15.63
C THR A 157 -2.28 15.19 14.31
N GLN A 158 -2.92 14.82 13.20
CA GLN A 158 -2.29 14.85 11.87
C GLN A 158 -1.79 16.25 11.48
N ALA A 159 -2.58 17.30 11.75
CA ALA A 159 -2.16 18.69 11.48
C ALA A 159 -0.85 19.04 12.21
N LEU A 160 -0.77 18.71 13.50
CA LEU A 160 0.40 18.97 14.33
C LEU A 160 1.61 18.09 13.95
N LEU A 161 1.39 16.80 13.65
CA LEU A 161 2.43 15.91 13.15
C LEU A 161 3.02 16.45 11.85
N HIS A 162 2.18 16.92 10.93
CA HIS A 162 2.63 17.49 9.67
C HIS A 162 3.49 18.76 9.89
N ALA A 163 3.12 19.61 10.85
CA ALA A 163 3.91 20.79 11.23
C ALA A 163 5.28 20.43 11.85
N ALA A 164 5.38 19.30 12.56
CA ALA A 164 6.64 18.74 13.06
C ALA A 164 7.44 17.94 12.01
N GLY A 165 6.87 17.70 10.83
CA GLY A 165 7.42 16.80 9.82
C GLY A 165 7.42 15.32 10.23
N GLU A 166 6.53 14.97 11.16
CA GLU A 166 6.21 13.62 11.56
C GLU A 166 5.07 13.05 10.70
N THR A 167 4.88 11.73 10.76
CA THR A 167 3.95 11.02 9.86
C THR A 167 3.12 9.96 10.57
N VAL A 168 2.02 9.57 9.92
CA VAL A 168 1.18 8.43 10.31
C VAL A 168 1.44 7.28 9.34
N SER A 169 1.43 6.04 9.83
CA SER A 169 1.41 4.85 8.97
C SER A 169 0.26 3.92 9.30
N PHE A 170 -0.08 3.09 8.31
CA PHE A 170 -0.98 1.96 8.50
C PHE A 170 -0.19 0.68 8.31
N VAL A 171 -0.32 -0.26 9.26
CA VAL A 171 0.36 -1.56 9.22
C VAL A 171 -0.63 -2.68 8.94
N PRO A 172 -0.20 -3.79 8.32
CA PRO A 172 -1.10 -4.87 7.91
C PRO A 172 -1.83 -5.51 9.09
N VAL A 173 -2.83 -6.34 8.78
CA VAL A 173 -3.69 -6.99 9.79
C VAL A 173 -2.86 -7.67 10.87
N ASN A 174 -3.04 -7.18 12.10
CA ASN A 174 -2.35 -7.70 13.29
C ASN A 174 -3.26 -7.94 14.50
N ALA A 175 -4.55 -7.60 14.40
CA ALA A 175 -5.54 -7.86 15.44
C ALA A 175 -6.86 -8.40 14.86
N ILE A 176 -7.62 -9.12 15.68
CA ILE A 176 -8.97 -9.61 15.36
C ILE A 176 -9.92 -9.02 16.39
N GLN A 177 -10.92 -8.27 15.92
CA GLN A 177 -11.92 -7.68 16.81
C GLN A 177 -13.11 -8.62 16.96
N ARG A 178 -13.54 -8.82 18.22
CA ARG A 178 -14.81 -9.44 18.56
C ARG A 178 -15.63 -8.42 19.34
N ARG A 179 -16.55 -7.73 18.68
CA ARG A 179 -17.41 -6.74 19.33
C ARG A 179 -18.61 -7.42 19.99
N ASN A 180 -19.18 -6.71 20.96
CA ASN A 180 -20.49 -7.04 21.55
C ASN A 180 -21.61 -6.48 20.65
N ALA A 181 -22.80 -7.07 20.75
CA ALA A 181 -24.00 -6.54 20.11
C ALA A 181 -24.29 -5.10 20.57
N HIS A 182 -24.52 -4.20 19.62
CA HIS A 182 -24.87 -2.81 19.86
C HIS A 182 -25.85 -2.31 18.79
N SER A 183 -26.58 -1.24 19.08
CA SER A 183 -27.56 -0.69 18.14
C SER A 183 -26.85 0.17 17.09
N TYR A 184 -26.78 -0.31 15.85
CA TYR A 184 -26.19 0.44 14.74
C TYR A 184 -26.95 1.74 14.41
N LEU A 185 -28.25 1.80 14.72
CA LEU A 185 -29.03 3.04 14.57
C LEU A 185 -28.62 4.10 15.59
N LYS A 186 -28.36 3.69 16.83
CA LYS A 186 -27.83 4.62 17.83
C LYS A 186 -26.44 5.12 17.45
N ASP A 187 -25.60 4.21 16.94
CA ASP A 187 -24.28 4.61 16.44
C ASP A 187 -24.37 5.61 15.30
N PHE A 188 -25.33 5.44 14.39
CA PHE A 188 -25.58 6.39 13.31
C PHE A 188 -25.92 7.78 13.86
N ASP A 189 -26.80 7.86 14.86
CA ASP A 189 -27.14 9.12 15.53
C ASP A 189 -25.93 9.76 16.22
N ASP A 190 -25.09 8.95 16.87
CA ASP A 190 -23.85 9.40 17.56
C ASP A 190 -22.72 9.78 16.57
N GLU A 191 -22.81 9.38 15.30
CA GLU A 191 -21.80 9.61 14.25
C GLU A 191 -22.18 10.72 13.25
N VAL A 192 -23.31 11.41 13.43
CA VAL A 192 -23.77 12.48 12.50
C VAL A 192 -22.72 13.54 12.21
N ASP A 193 -21.99 13.99 13.23
CA ASP A 193 -20.91 14.97 13.10
C ASP A 193 -19.74 14.45 12.24
N VAL A 194 -19.47 13.14 12.30
CA VAL A 194 -18.45 12.49 11.46
C VAL A 194 -18.83 12.64 9.98
N TYR A 195 -20.10 12.43 9.65
CA TYR A 195 -20.60 12.46 8.28
C TYR A 195 -20.62 13.87 7.69
N GLY A 196 -20.93 14.88 8.52
CA GLY A 196 -21.05 16.26 8.06
C GLY A 196 -19.75 17.06 8.07
N LYS A 197 -18.87 16.84 9.05
CA LYS A 197 -17.74 17.76 9.33
C LYS A 197 -16.36 17.19 8.98
N ALA A 198 -16.24 15.89 8.68
CA ALA A 198 -14.91 15.30 8.40
C ALA A 198 -14.23 15.96 7.20
N GLY A 199 -14.95 16.20 6.10
CA GLY A 199 -14.45 16.93 4.95
C GLY A 199 -14.00 18.36 5.27
N GLU A 200 -14.84 19.09 6.02
CA GLU A 200 -14.55 20.46 6.47
C GLU A 200 -13.28 20.53 7.33
N ILE A 201 -13.10 19.56 8.25
CA ILE A 201 -11.89 19.47 9.07
C ILE A 201 -10.66 19.23 8.20
N VAL A 202 -10.71 18.29 7.24
CA VAL A 202 -9.56 18.02 6.36
C VAL A 202 -9.24 19.27 5.53
N GLN A 203 -10.25 19.96 4.99
CA GLN A 203 -10.05 21.20 4.24
C GLN A 203 -9.42 22.29 5.11
N PHE A 204 -9.87 22.43 6.36
CA PHE A 204 -9.32 23.37 7.32
C PHE A 204 -7.85 23.06 7.64
N ILE A 205 -7.55 21.84 8.10
CA ILE A 205 -6.18 21.47 8.51
C ILE A 205 -5.20 21.43 7.33
N ASP A 206 -5.68 21.21 6.10
CA ASP A 206 -4.82 21.23 4.94
C ASP A 206 -4.32 22.64 4.59
N THR A 207 -5.12 23.67 4.89
CA THR A 207 -4.77 25.08 4.70
C THR A 207 -4.13 25.70 5.93
N TRP A 208 -4.40 25.15 7.12
CA TRP A 208 -3.85 25.64 8.38
C TRP A 208 -2.31 25.57 8.41
N LYS A 209 -1.72 26.60 9.01
CA LYS A 209 -0.29 26.69 9.30
C LYS A 209 -0.15 27.21 10.72
N CYS A 210 0.75 26.60 11.49
CA CYS A 210 1.07 27.14 12.81
C CYS A 210 1.78 28.49 12.67
N GLU A 211 1.27 29.50 13.37
CA GLU A 211 1.89 30.83 13.47
C GLU A 211 2.85 30.93 14.67
N ALA A 212 2.67 30.07 15.67
CA ALA A 212 3.55 29.99 16.83
C ALA A 212 4.93 29.34 16.54
N GLU A 213 5.88 29.57 17.45
CA GLU A 213 7.28 29.14 17.31
C GLU A 213 7.55 27.67 17.71
N THR A 214 6.63 27.04 18.44
CA THR A 214 6.84 25.72 19.04
C THR A 214 5.57 24.88 19.01
N ILE A 215 5.70 23.55 18.89
CA ILE A 215 4.55 22.63 18.73
C ILE A 215 3.57 22.71 19.92
N ASP A 216 4.05 22.92 21.13
CA ASP A 216 3.18 23.11 22.31
C ASP A 216 2.28 24.33 22.17
N LYS A 217 2.79 25.45 21.62
CA LYS A 217 1.99 26.64 21.33
C LYS A 217 1.07 26.41 20.13
N CYS A 218 1.55 25.76 19.08
CA CYS A 218 0.72 25.35 17.92
C CYS A 218 -0.46 24.46 18.34
N THR A 219 -0.25 23.59 19.33
CA THR A 219 -1.28 22.69 19.85
C THR A 219 -2.41 23.48 20.50
N ILE A 220 -2.09 24.52 21.27
CA ILE A 220 -3.07 25.41 21.89
C ILE A 220 -3.79 26.24 20.82
N GLU A 221 -3.04 26.86 19.92
CA GLU A 221 -3.57 27.67 18.81
C GLU A 221 -4.57 26.87 17.96
N LEU A 222 -4.18 25.67 17.52
CA LEU A 222 -5.05 24.80 16.74
C LEU A 222 -6.32 24.40 17.49
N ALA A 223 -6.22 24.21 18.81
CA ALA A 223 -7.36 23.81 19.62
C ALA A 223 -8.38 24.94 19.80
N GLU A 224 -7.90 26.16 19.94
CA GLU A 224 -8.74 27.37 19.92
C GLU A 224 -9.42 27.51 18.55
N LYS A 225 -8.68 27.31 17.45
CA LYS A 225 -9.27 27.34 16.10
C LYS A 225 -10.30 26.25 15.87
N PHE A 226 -10.09 25.03 16.35
CA PHE A 226 -11.10 23.97 16.27
C PHE A 226 -12.39 24.34 17.03
N ALA A 227 -12.27 25.06 18.15
CA ALA A 227 -13.43 25.56 18.88
C ALA A 227 -14.14 26.71 18.15
N GLU A 228 -13.38 27.66 17.58
CA GLU A 228 -13.91 28.76 16.76
C GLU A 228 -14.69 28.26 15.54
N GLN A 229 -14.19 27.19 14.89
CA GLN A 229 -14.85 26.56 13.74
C GLN A 229 -16.03 25.63 14.13
N GLY A 230 -16.28 25.41 15.42
CA GLY A 230 -17.38 24.56 15.88
C GLY A 230 -17.16 23.06 15.66
N PHE A 231 -15.90 22.62 15.49
CA PHE A 231 -15.56 21.20 15.43
C PHE A 231 -15.65 20.54 16.81
N TRP A 232 -15.35 21.30 17.87
CA TRP A 232 -15.60 20.97 19.27
C TRP A 232 -15.91 22.23 20.09
N GLY A 233 -16.22 22.09 21.38
CA GLY A 233 -16.54 23.19 22.27
C GLY A 233 -15.32 23.88 22.92
N ASN A 234 -15.54 25.07 23.47
CA ASN A 234 -14.50 25.86 24.16
C ASN A 234 -13.88 25.14 25.38
N GLU A 235 -14.63 24.24 26.03
CA GLU A 235 -14.09 23.46 27.14
C GLU A 235 -12.98 22.49 26.68
N ASP A 236 -13.07 21.96 25.45
CA ASP A 236 -12.00 21.12 24.90
C ASP A 236 -10.73 21.92 24.60
N ALA A 237 -10.86 23.16 24.11
CA ALA A 237 -9.71 24.07 23.93
C ALA A 237 -9.00 24.35 25.28
N LYS A 238 -9.77 24.58 26.36
CA LYS A 238 -9.21 24.71 27.71
C LYS A 238 -8.54 23.44 28.20
N LEU A 239 -9.13 22.27 27.94
CA LEU A 239 -8.52 20.98 28.30
C LEU A 239 -7.21 20.73 27.57
N VAL A 240 -7.09 21.14 26.29
CA VAL A 240 -5.83 21.06 25.54
C VAL A 240 -4.74 21.92 26.19
N ILE A 241 -5.07 23.12 26.68
CA ILE A 241 -4.11 23.95 27.43
C ILE A 241 -3.59 23.20 28.66
N HIS A 242 -4.49 22.59 29.44
CA HIS A 242 -4.10 21.79 30.60
C HIS A 242 -3.26 20.57 30.22
N TRP A 243 -3.62 19.87 29.14
CA TRP A 243 -2.84 18.74 28.62
C TRP A 243 -1.41 19.14 28.25
N VAL A 244 -1.24 20.27 27.56
CA VAL A 244 0.09 20.80 27.22
C VAL A 244 0.89 21.16 28.48
N LEU A 245 0.25 21.76 29.49
CA LEU A 245 0.89 22.09 30.76
C LEU A 245 1.34 20.82 31.53
N ASP A 246 0.51 19.78 31.54
CA ASP A 246 0.84 18.50 32.17
C ASP A 246 2.02 17.82 31.46
N LEU A 247 2.04 17.81 30.12
CA LEU A 247 3.17 17.32 29.34
C LEU A 247 4.47 18.06 29.69
N LYS A 248 4.44 19.39 29.78
CA LYS A 248 5.60 20.18 30.21
C LYS A 248 6.04 19.83 31.62
N LYS A 249 5.09 19.66 32.55
CA LYS A 249 5.36 19.32 33.95
C LYS A 249 6.05 17.97 34.12
N ILE A 250 5.72 16.98 33.29
CA ILE A 250 6.39 15.67 33.29
C ILE A 250 7.70 15.63 32.48
N GLY A 251 8.17 16.79 31.97
CA GLY A 251 9.40 16.88 31.19
C GLY A 251 9.28 16.31 29.77
N TYR A 252 8.09 16.35 29.18
CA TYR A 252 7.91 15.99 27.78
C TYR A 252 8.61 16.99 26.85
N THR A 253 9.42 16.49 25.93
CA THR A 253 10.07 17.30 24.90
C THR A 253 9.23 17.24 23.63
N PHE A 254 8.59 18.35 23.29
CA PHE A 254 7.87 18.51 22.04
C PHE A 254 8.85 18.48 20.85
N PRO A 255 8.49 17.86 19.71
CA PRO A 255 9.34 17.90 18.54
C PRO A 255 9.48 19.33 17.99
N PRO A 256 10.61 19.65 17.32
CA PRO A 256 10.78 20.96 16.71
C PRO A 256 9.84 21.11 15.50
N LEU A 257 9.40 22.36 15.26
CA LEU A 257 8.73 22.70 14.01
C LEU A 257 9.66 22.47 12.82
N ARG A 258 9.08 22.01 11.70
CA ARG A 258 9.81 21.79 10.45
C ARG A 258 9.15 22.50 9.29
N ALA A 259 9.76 23.61 8.90
CA ALA A 259 9.43 24.29 7.66
C ALA A 259 9.64 23.35 6.45
N GLY A 260 8.70 23.38 5.50
CA GLY A 260 8.81 22.62 4.26
C GLY A 260 8.66 21.10 4.40
N ALA A 261 8.07 20.59 5.49
CA ALA A 261 7.84 19.16 5.69
C ALA A 261 7.10 18.47 4.53
N ARG A 262 6.10 19.15 3.93
CA ARG A 262 5.39 18.67 2.73
C ARG A 262 6.30 18.51 1.50
N ALA A 263 7.44 19.21 1.46
CA ALA A 263 8.39 19.19 0.36
C ALA A 263 9.64 18.33 0.62
N GLU A 264 9.77 17.66 1.79
CA GLU A 264 10.98 16.89 2.16
C GLU A 264 11.21 15.66 1.26
N TYR A 265 10.14 15.12 0.67
CA TYR A 265 10.20 13.98 -0.24
C TYR A 265 9.65 14.41 -1.61
N PRO A 266 10.34 15.34 -2.30
CA PRO A 266 9.79 15.94 -3.50
C PRO A 266 9.61 14.88 -4.57
N ILE A 267 8.50 14.98 -5.29
CA ILE A 267 8.35 14.30 -6.57
C ILE A 267 9.40 14.92 -7.48
N GLY A 268 10.37 14.14 -7.94
CA GLY A 268 11.31 14.66 -8.92
C GLY A 268 11.74 13.57 -9.88
N GLU A 269 12.67 13.92 -10.77
CA GLU A 269 13.08 13.04 -11.85
C GLU A 269 13.53 11.66 -11.35
N ASP A 270 12.95 10.62 -11.96
CA ASP A 270 13.21 9.20 -11.67
C ASP A 270 14.65 8.76 -12.01
N LYS A 271 15.45 9.62 -12.66
CA LYS A 271 16.86 9.38 -13.00
C LYS A 271 17.83 9.67 -11.86
N ASP A 272 17.41 10.39 -10.82
CA ASP A 272 18.31 10.76 -9.74
C ASP A 272 18.56 9.58 -8.79
N LEU A 273 19.63 8.85 -9.07
CA LEU A 273 20.08 7.68 -8.30
C LEU A 273 20.38 7.97 -6.82
N ARG A 274 20.52 9.25 -6.44
CA ARG A 274 20.76 9.63 -5.04
C ARG A 274 19.48 9.68 -4.23
N LYS A 275 18.30 9.67 -4.87
CA LYS A 275 17.02 9.75 -4.17
C LYS A 275 16.73 8.47 -3.40
N SER A 276 16.25 8.69 -2.18
CA SER A 276 15.82 7.60 -1.31
C SER A 276 14.51 6.96 -1.78
N CYS A 277 13.60 7.78 -2.32
CA CYS A 277 12.24 7.38 -2.69
C CYS A 277 12.05 7.42 -4.20
N ARG A 278 11.37 6.40 -4.75
CA ARG A 278 11.05 6.28 -6.19
C ARG A 278 9.59 5.99 -6.41
N ARG A 279 9.06 6.31 -7.59
CA ARG A 279 7.70 5.95 -7.98
C ARG A 279 7.52 4.44 -8.03
N VAL A 280 6.42 3.97 -7.46
CA VAL A 280 5.91 2.61 -7.62
C VAL A 280 4.42 2.68 -7.82
N HIS A 281 3.84 1.67 -8.43
CA HIS A 281 2.40 1.46 -8.45
C HIS A 281 2.13 0.16 -7.69
N VAL A 282 1.15 0.17 -6.81
CA VAL A 282 0.80 -1.00 -6.01
C VAL A 282 -0.72 -1.16 -5.99
N SER A 283 -1.16 -2.40 -6.08
CA SER A 283 -2.55 -2.80 -6.13
C SER A 283 -2.68 -4.19 -5.53
N PHE A 284 -3.46 -4.29 -4.45
CA PHE A 284 -3.58 -5.50 -3.67
C PHE A 284 -5.00 -6.04 -3.74
N SER A 285 -5.13 -7.37 -3.77
CA SER A 285 -6.41 -8.07 -3.72
C SER A 285 -6.57 -8.81 -2.40
N ASN A 286 -7.83 -9.00 -2.00
CA ASN A 286 -8.23 -9.88 -0.91
C ASN A 286 -9.05 -11.06 -1.44
N ASP A 287 -8.36 -11.98 -2.10
CA ASP A 287 -8.93 -13.09 -2.88
C ASP A 287 -8.62 -14.49 -2.27
N LEU A 288 -7.91 -14.54 -1.15
CA LEU A 288 -7.68 -15.78 -0.39
C LEU A 288 -8.69 -15.92 0.76
N PRO A 289 -9.10 -17.16 1.10
CA PRO A 289 -9.96 -17.41 2.23
C PRO A 289 -9.23 -17.11 3.55
N ILE A 290 -9.98 -16.70 4.56
CA ILE A 290 -9.46 -16.51 5.92
C ILE A 290 -9.04 -17.86 6.51
N ASN A 291 -9.88 -18.88 6.31
CA ASN A 291 -9.59 -20.23 6.71
C ASN A 291 -8.75 -20.94 5.65
N LYS A 292 -7.47 -21.20 5.97
CA LYS A 292 -6.51 -21.79 5.04
C LYS A 292 -6.80 -23.26 4.69
N THR A 293 -7.78 -23.88 5.35
CA THR A 293 -8.25 -25.24 5.02
C THR A 293 -9.32 -25.27 3.93
N GLU A 294 -9.84 -24.11 3.52
CA GLU A 294 -10.87 -24.03 2.47
C GLU A 294 -10.24 -23.79 1.09
N PRO A 295 -10.75 -24.45 0.03
CA PRO A 295 -10.33 -24.18 -1.33
C PRO A 295 -10.63 -22.73 -1.74
N ALA A 296 -9.67 -22.06 -2.39
CA ALA A 296 -9.87 -20.70 -2.88
C ALA A 296 -10.65 -20.70 -4.21
N GLU A 297 -11.95 -21.01 -4.16
CA GLU A 297 -12.85 -21.04 -5.33
C GLU A 297 -12.81 -19.73 -6.13
N ARG A 298 -12.79 -18.58 -5.45
CA ARG A 298 -12.64 -17.26 -6.09
C ARG A 298 -11.39 -17.16 -6.96
N ARG A 299 -10.26 -17.66 -6.46
CA ARG A 299 -8.98 -17.67 -7.19
C ARG A 299 -9.01 -18.68 -8.33
N ALA A 300 -9.64 -19.84 -8.15
CA ALA A 300 -9.85 -20.82 -9.22
C ALA A 300 -10.73 -20.27 -10.35
N ALA A 301 -11.83 -19.59 -10.02
CA ALA A 301 -12.69 -18.90 -10.99
C ALA A 301 -11.90 -17.86 -11.79
N GLN A 302 -11.08 -17.04 -11.12
CA GLN A 302 -10.21 -16.06 -11.78
C GLN A 302 -9.18 -16.73 -12.72
N LYS A 303 -8.60 -17.88 -12.34
CA LYS A 303 -7.71 -18.65 -13.23
C LYS A 303 -8.43 -19.12 -14.48
N ILE A 304 -9.63 -19.70 -14.34
CA ILE A 304 -10.45 -20.17 -15.47
C ILE A 304 -10.77 -19.01 -16.40
N GLU A 305 -11.21 -17.88 -15.85
CA GLU A 305 -11.50 -16.66 -16.61
C GLU A 305 -10.25 -16.14 -17.36
N ASN A 306 -9.11 -16.08 -16.68
CA ASN A 306 -7.85 -15.63 -17.27
C ASN A 306 -7.38 -16.52 -18.44
N PHE A 307 -7.46 -17.85 -18.28
CA PHE A 307 -7.11 -18.76 -19.38
C PHE A 307 -8.17 -18.81 -20.47
N GLY A 308 -9.45 -18.54 -20.15
CA GLY A 308 -10.51 -18.31 -21.12
C GLY A 308 -10.22 -17.10 -22.01
N ASP A 309 -9.78 -15.99 -21.43
CA ASP A 309 -9.33 -14.80 -22.16
C ASP A 309 -8.15 -15.13 -23.09
N LEU A 310 -7.15 -15.86 -22.58
CA LEU A 310 -5.98 -16.27 -23.38
C LEU A 310 -6.38 -17.20 -24.53
N LYS A 311 -7.33 -18.12 -24.31
CA LYS A 311 -7.88 -18.99 -25.35
C LYS A 311 -8.52 -18.16 -26.47
N LYS A 312 -9.34 -17.17 -26.11
CA LYS A 312 -9.98 -16.26 -27.07
C LYS A 312 -8.93 -15.51 -27.87
N TRP A 313 -7.97 -14.89 -27.17
CA TRP A 313 -6.85 -14.17 -27.80
C TRP A 313 -6.03 -15.06 -28.76
N CYS A 314 -5.70 -16.29 -28.37
CA CYS A 314 -5.02 -17.26 -29.24
C CYS A 314 -5.86 -17.66 -30.46
N GLY A 315 -7.19 -17.69 -30.33
CA GLY A 315 -8.11 -18.02 -31.43
C GLY A 315 -8.23 -16.92 -32.49
N ASP A 316 -7.95 -15.68 -32.14
CA ASP A 316 -7.95 -14.54 -33.06
C ASP A 316 -6.68 -14.48 -33.94
N CYS A 317 -5.69 -15.35 -33.67
CA CYS A 317 -4.44 -15.42 -34.44
C CYS A 317 -4.60 -16.26 -35.73
N PRO A 318 -4.15 -15.75 -36.90
CA PRO A 318 -4.35 -16.42 -38.20
C PRO A 318 -3.54 -17.72 -38.40
N SER A 319 -2.68 -18.12 -37.45
CA SER A 319 -1.69 -19.18 -37.65
C SER A 319 -1.96 -20.53 -36.97
N ASN A 320 -3.03 -20.76 -36.19
CA ASN A 320 -3.35 -22.15 -35.85
C ASN A 320 -4.74 -22.45 -35.26
N VAL A 321 -5.15 -23.69 -35.55
CA VAL A 321 -6.28 -24.44 -35.01
C VAL A 321 -6.11 -24.62 -33.50
N SER A 322 -6.84 -23.87 -32.68
CA SER A 322 -6.82 -24.16 -31.24
C SER A 322 -7.43 -25.56 -31.01
N LYS A 323 -6.72 -26.43 -30.29
CA LYS A 323 -7.31 -27.68 -29.77
C LYS A 323 -8.55 -27.33 -28.94
N GLN A 324 -9.44 -28.27 -28.68
CA GLN A 324 -10.49 -28.03 -27.68
C GLN A 324 -9.84 -27.82 -26.30
N TRP A 325 -10.03 -26.64 -25.71
CA TRP A 325 -9.67 -26.39 -24.31
C TRP A 325 -10.88 -26.70 -23.46
N PHE A 326 -10.70 -27.60 -22.49
CA PHE A 326 -11.67 -27.93 -21.46
C PHE A 326 -11.26 -27.21 -20.18
N PHE A 327 -12.20 -26.47 -19.60
CA PHE A 327 -12.01 -25.83 -18.30
C PHE A 327 -12.88 -26.55 -17.26
N PRO A 328 -12.31 -26.93 -16.11
CA PRO A 328 -13.10 -27.46 -14.99
C PRO A 328 -14.02 -26.37 -14.41
N SER A 329 -14.94 -26.78 -13.53
CA SER A 329 -15.62 -25.82 -12.65
C SER A 329 -14.64 -25.19 -11.64
N PRO A 330 -14.95 -24.00 -11.08
CA PRO A 330 -14.13 -23.38 -10.05
C PRO A 330 -13.84 -24.28 -8.86
N ASP A 331 -14.85 -25.02 -8.39
CA ASP A 331 -14.75 -25.87 -7.20
C ASP A 331 -13.81 -27.05 -7.46
N GLU A 332 -13.99 -27.76 -8.59
CA GLU A 332 -13.10 -28.84 -9.03
C GLU A 332 -11.64 -28.38 -9.16
N LEU A 333 -11.41 -27.18 -9.72
CA LEU A 333 -10.06 -26.63 -9.85
C LEU A 333 -9.47 -26.22 -8.50
N ALA A 334 -10.29 -25.70 -7.59
CA ALA A 334 -9.85 -25.29 -6.26
C ALA A 334 -9.44 -26.52 -5.43
N GLU A 335 -10.23 -27.60 -5.47
CA GLU A 335 -9.90 -28.88 -4.84
C GLU A 335 -8.62 -29.49 -5.42
N ALA A 336 -8.53 -29.62 -6.75
CA ALA A 336 -7.33 -30.15 -7.40
C ALA A 336 -6.08 -29.29 -7.12
N THR A 337 -6.23 -27.98 -6.96
CA THR A 337 -5.12 -27.10 -6.56
C THR A 337 -4.69 -27.38 -5.12
N ALA A 338 -5.63 -27.61 -4.21
CA ALA A 338 -5.34 -27.88 -2.79
C ALA A 338 -4.55 -29.17 -2.58
N GLU A 339 -4.75 -30.17 -3.45
CA GLU A 339 -4.00 -31.44 -3.43
C GLU A 339 -2.54 -31.30 -3.91
N ASN A 340 -2.21 -30.23 -4.65
CA ASN A 340 -0.87 -30.00 -5.18
C ASN A 340 -0.08 -29.01 -4.31
N GLU A 341 0.84 -29.54 -3.50
CA GLU A 341 1.68 -28.74 -2.60
C GLU A 341 2.49 -27.64 -3.31
N THR A 342 2.91 -27.86 -4.56
CA THR A 342 3.65 -26.84 -5.32
C THR A 342 2.76 -25.63 -5.60
N LEU A 343 1.53 -25.87 -6.03
CA LEU A 343 0.59 -24.80 -6.36
C LEU A 343 0.11 -24.06 -5.11
N THR A 344 -0.09 -24.77 -3.99
CA THR A 344 -0.45 -24.11 -2.71
C THR A 344 0.73 -23.32 -2.14
N ASN A 345 1.97 -23.80 -2.27
CA ASN A 345 3.17 -23.03 -1.90
C ASN A 345 3.30 -21.72 -2.70
N ASN A 346 2.90 -21.71 -3.99
CA ASN A 346 2.93 -20.50 -4.81
C ASN A 346 2.01 -19.41 -4.26
N TYR A 347 0.93 -19.73 -3.54
CA TYR A 347 0.06 -18.74 -2.90
C TYR A 347 0.74 -17.95 -1.77
N GLN A 348 1.94 -18.35 -1.33
CA GLN A 348 2.78 -17.59 -0.41
C GLN A 348 4.10 -17.13 -1.07
N THR A 349 4.19 -17.26 -2.40
CA THR A 349 5.37 -16.87 -3.18
C THR A 349 5.06 -15.60 -3.96
N VAL A 350 5.94 -14.60 -3.90
CA VAL A 350 5.85 -13.38 -4.71
C VAL A 350 6.54 -13.62 -6.06
N ALA A 351 5.81 -13.47 -7.16
CA ALA A 351 6.38 -13.51 -8.50
C ALA A 351 6.84 -12.12 -8.94
N ILE A 352 8.10 -12.00 -9.36
CA ILE A 352 8.72 -10.77 -9.81
C ILE A 352 9.14 -10.95 -11.27
N ILE A 353 8.43 -10.28 -12.18
CA ILE A 353 8.76 -10.31 -13.61
C ILE A 353 9.60 -9.08 -13.91
N THR A 354 10.84 -9.31 -14.34
CA THR A 354 11.75 -8.24 -14.73
C THR A 354 11.83 -8.06 -16.22
N ASN A 355 11.99 -6.82 -16.67
CA ASN A 355 12.25 -6.49 -18.07
C ASN A 355 13.46 -5.57 -18.18
N ASN A 356 14.41 -5.97 -19.03
CA ASN A 356 15.62 -5.20 -19.32
C ASN A 356 15.41 -4.09 -20.37
N PHE A 357 14.31 -4.13 -21.11
CA PHE A 357 13.85 -3.13 -22.08
C PHE A 357 12.52 -2.49 -21.64
N GLN A 358 12.06 -1.50 -22.41
CA GLN A 358 10.78 -0.85 -22.17
C GLN A 358 9.64 -1.79 -22.54
N TRP A 359 8.69 -1.96 -21.62
CA TRP A 359 7.48 -2.73 -21.89
C TRP A 359 6.67 -2.06 -23.00
N GLY A 360 6.56 -2.77 -24.13
CA GLY A 360 5.71 -2.42 -25.27
C GLY A 360 4.87 -3.60 -25.78
N MET A 361 4.94 -4.75 -25.09
CA MET A 361 4.14 -5.96 -25.36
C MET A 361 4.10 -6.93 -24.17
N GLY A 362 3.00 -7.67 -24.02
CA GLY A 362 2.92 -8.90 -23.23
C GLY A 362 2.51 -8.78 -21.76
N MET A 363 2.40 -7.60 -21.15
CA MET A 363 2.07 -7.49 -19.71
C MET A 363 0.70 -8.10 -19.37
N GLY A 364 -0.32 -7.84 -20.19
CA GLY A 364 -1.66 -8.39 -19.97
C GLY A 364 -1.73 -9.91 -20.18
N MET A 365 -0.87 -10.47 -21.02
CA MET A 365 -0.72 -11.92 -21.17
C MET A 365 -0.11 -12.52 -19.90
N LEU A 366 1.02 -11.97 -19.44
CA LEU A 366 1.70 -12.43 -18.23
C LEU A 366 0.83 -12.25 -16.98
N GLN A 367 0.07 -11.16 -16.89
CA GLN A 367 -0.91 -10.96 -15.81
C GLN A 367 -1.89 -12.14 -15.74
N ARG A 368 -2.49 -12.53 -16.87
CA ARG A 368 -3.43 -13.68 -16.91
C ARG A 368 -2.78 -15.00 -16.52
N MET A 369 -1.52 -15.21 -16.89
CA MET A 369 -0.79 -16.45 -16.59
C MET A 369 -0.41 -16.57 -15.10
N TYR A 370 0.03 -15.47 -14.47
CA TYR A 370 0.71 -15.53 -13.18
C TYR A 370 -0.07 -14.97 -11.99
N ASP A 371 -0.92 -13.95 -12.19
CA ASP A 371 -1.52 -13.16 -11.10
C ASP A 371 -2.33 -14.01 -10.10
N SER A 372 -3.12 -14.98 -10.60
CA SER A 372 -3.93 -15.87 -9.76
C SER A 372 -3.20 -17.14 -9.30
N ASN A 373 -1.93 -17.32 -9.67
CA ASN A 373 -1.14 -18.51 -9.30
C ASN A 373 -0.15 -18.22 -8.17
N PHE A 374 0.14 -16.95 -7.90
CA PHE A 374 1.12 -16.52 -6.90
C PHE A 374 0.45 -15.71 -5.78
N ALA A 375 1.18 -15.41 -4.71
CA ALA A 375 0.71 -14.52 -3.65
C ALA A 375 0.40 -13.12 -4.21
N MET A 376 1.32 -12.64 -5.05
CA MET A 376 1.19 -11.40 -5.80
C MET A 376 2.15 -11.42 -6.99
N LEU A 377 1.81 -10.65 -8.01
CA LEU A 377 2.64 -10.41 -9.18
C LEU A 377 3.18 -8.98 -9.16
N ILE A 378 4.51 -8.83 -9.23
CA ILE A 378 5.21 -7.55 -9.32
C ILE A 378 5.98 -7.49 -10.63
N PHE A 379 5.67 -6.50 -11.45
CA PHE A 379 6.48 -6.14 -12.60
C PHE A 379 7.56 -5.16 -12.17
N CYS A 380 8.78 -5.32 -12.68
CA CYS A 380 9.88 -4.42 -12.34
C CYS A 380 10.78 -4.14 -13.54
N GLY A 381 11.11 -2.87 -13.75
CA GLY A 381 11.94 -2.44 -14.87
C GLY A 381 11.65 -1.02 -15.34
N HIS A 382 11.79 -0.76 -16.64
CA HIS A 382 11.53 0.54 -17.24
C HIS A 382 10.04 0.82 -17.40
N TYR A 383 9.58 1.98 -16.91
CA TYR A 383 8.17 2.37 -16.98
C TYR A 383 7.68 2.39 -18.44
N PRO A 384 6.48 1.87 -18.75
CA PRO A 384 5.96 1.83 -20.12
C PRO A 384 5.86 3.24 -20.73
N LYS A 385 6.13 3.39 -22.04
CA LYS A 385 6.18 4.65 -22.82
C LYS A 385 7.38 5.59 -22.61
N GLN A 386 8.46 5.12 -22.04
CA GLN A 386 9.74 5.78 -22.25
C GLN A 386 10.27 5.37 -23.63
N SER A 387 10.89 6.26 -24.41
CA SER A 387 11.72 5.86 -25.56
C SER A 387 13.20 5.85 -25.13
N ARG A 388 14.15 5.54 -26.03
CA ARG A 388 15.60 5.76 -25.76
C ARG A 388 15.91 7.23 -25.38
N ASN A 389 15.03 8.15 -25.74
CA ASN A 389 15.08 9.59 -25.43
C ASN A 389 14.15 10.00 -24.27
N ALA A 390 13.63 9.06 -23.46
CA ALA A 390 12.68 9.35 -22.38
C ALA A 390 13.16 10.38 -21.35
N HIS A 391 14.46 10.64 -21.32
CA HIS A 391 15.04 11.67 -20.49
C HIS A 391 14.67 13.10 -20.90
N THR A 392 14.09 13.32 -22.07
CA THR A 392 13.68 14.64 -22.58
C THR A 392 12.17 14.90 -22.51
N TYR A 393 11.36 14.00 -21.93
CA TYR A 393 9.90 14.15 -21.87
C TYR A 393 9.39 14.05 -20.43
N PRO A 394 8.45 14.92 -20.01
CA PRO A 394 7.78 14.82 -18.72
C PRO A 394 6.70 13.71 -18.73
N TYR A 395 6.63 12.92 -17.67
CA TYR A 395 5.79 11.72 -17.43
C TYR A 395 4.28 12.06 -17.17
N PRO A 396 3.34 11.09 -16.97
CA PRO A 396 2.89 9.96 -17.83
C PRO A 396 1.34 9.76 -17.89
N GLU A 397 0.80 9.02 -18.90
CA GLU A 397 -0.62 8.54 -18.95
C GLU A 397 -0.77 7.19 -19.71
N GLY A 398 -1.66 6.30 -19.23
CA GLY A 398 -2.29 5.26 -20.07
C GLY A 398 -1.88 3.79 -19.86
N MET A 399 -1.66 3.30 -18.64
CA MET A 399 -1.46 1.85 -18.39
C MET A 399 -2.69 1.00 -18.79
N ALA A 400 -3.89 1.57 -18.79
CA ALA A 400 -5.12 0.86 -19.16
C ALA A 400 -5.24 0.57 -20.67
N GLN A 401 -4.55 1.32 -21.52
CA GLN A 401 -4.66 1.16 -22.98
C GLN A 401 -3.85 -0.03 -23.51
N GLY A 402 -3.00 -0.62 -22.66
CA GLY A 402 -2.21 -1.80 -22.99
C GLY A 402 -1.30 -1.61 -24.21
N ASP A 403 -0.54 -2.65 -24.47
CA ASP A 403 0.45 -2.71 -25.54
C ASP A 403 -0.20 -2.69 -26.93
N ALA A 404 0.64 -2.58 -27.97
CA ALA A 404 0.24 -2.64 -29.37
C ALA A 404 -0.92 -3.63 -29.64
N ALA A 405 -1.77 -3.32 -30.63
CA ALA A 405 -3.06 -3.97 -30.99
C ALA A 405 -3.11 -5.52 -31.06
N THR A 406 -1.98 -6.20 -30.86
CA THR A 406 -1.78 -7.64 -30.94
C THR A 406 -1.83 -8.37 -29.59
N TYR A 407 -1.59 -7.73 -28.43
CA TYR A 407 -1.59 -8.39 -27.11
C TYR A 407 -2.79 -7.97 -26.26
N PRO A 408 -3.28 -8.82 -25.33
CA PRO A 408 -4.42 -8.45 -24.50
C PRO A 408 -4.04 -7.36 -23.50
N ASN A 409 -4.94 -6.40 -23.30
CA ASN A 409 -4.78 -5.33 -22.29
C ASN A 409 -4.76 -5.90 -20.86
N LEU A 410 -4.22 -5.11 -19.92
CA LEU A 410 -4.30 -5.41 -18.49
C LEU A 410 -5.78 -5.55 -18.07
N LYS A 411 -6.10 -6.55 -17.25
CA LYS A 411 -7.44 -6.71 -16.64
C LYS A 411 -7.65 -5.77 -15.47
N ARG A 412 -6.57 -5.44 -14.77
CA ARG A 412 -6.55 -4.58 -13.58
C ARG A 412 -5.19 -3.93 -13.40
N ALA A 413 -5.13 -2.91 -12.56
CA ALA A 413 -3.91 -2.31 -12.03
C ALA A 413 -2.91 -3.38 -11.55
N ILE A 414 -1.63 -3.23 -11.93
CA ILE A 414 -0.54 -4.16 -11.58
C ILE A 414 0.33 -3.58 -10.48
N ASN A 415 1.01 -4.44 -9.71
CA ASN A 415 2.13 -3.96 -8.90
C ASN A 415 3.33 -3.73 -9.82
N TYR A 416 3.90 -2.53 -9.77
CA TYR A 416 4.98 -2.11 -10.64
C TYR A 416 6.05 -1.32 -9.89
N ILE A 417 7.31 -1.73 -10.03
CA ILE A 417 8.47 -1.02 -9.50
C ILE A 417 9.27 -0.43 -10.66
N HIS A 418 9.40 0.90 -10.69
CA HIS A 418 10.22 1.56 -11.68
C HIS A 418 11.71 1.52 -11.33
N LEU A 419 12.52 1.12 -12.31
CA LEU A 419 13.97 1.26 -12.33
C LEU A 419 14.38 2.14 -13.52
N SER A 420 15.34 3.05 -13.29
CA SER A 420 15.89 3.91 -14.33
C SER A 420 16.89 3.16 -15.22
N ASN A 421 17.17 3.68 -16.42
CA ASN A 421 18.18 3.10 -17.33
C ASN A 421 19.55 2.94 -16.65
N GLU A 422 19.91 3.90 -15.82
CA GLU A 422 21.16 3.94 -15.09
C GLU A 422 21.23 2.89 -13.98
N GLU A 423 20.08 2.49 -13.42
CA GLU A 423 19.95 1.40 -12.46
C GLU A 423 19.97 0.04 -13.15
N VAL A 424 19.31 -0.09 -14.29
CA VAL A 424 19.19 -1.36 -15.01
C VAL A 424 20.51 -1.77 -15.69
N ARG A 425 21.28 -0.77 -16.18
CA ARG A 425 22.54 -0.94 -16.93
C ARG A 425 22.43 -2.04 -17.99
N TRP A 426 21.64 -1.82 -19.04
CA TRP A 426 21.44 -2.79 -20.13
C TRP A 426 20.98 -4.19 -19.68
N GLY A 427 20.29 -4.28 -18.54
CA GLY A 427 19.76 -5.53 -17.99
C GLY A 427 20.69 -6.21 -16.98
N PHE A 428 21.97 -5.80 -16.88
CA PHE A 428 22.93 -6.46 -16.01
C PHE A 428 22.55 -6.41 -14.53
N LEU A 429 21.83 -5.36 -14.12
CA LEU A 429 21.49 -5.14 -12.71
C LEU A 429 20.02 -5.41 -12.39
N MET A 430 19.35 -6.30 -13.15
CA MET A 430 17.94 -6.63 -12.91
C MET A 430 17.64 -7.31 -11.59
N TYR A 431 18.63 -7.94 -10.97
CA TYR A 431 18.54 -8.41 -9.60
C TYR A 431 18.17 -7.29 -8.60
N TYR A 432 18.40 -6.01 -8.95
CA TYR A 432 18.06 -4.88 -8.08
C TYR A 432 16.56 -4.78 -7.80
N CYS A 433 15.73 -5.29 -8.71
CA CYS A 433 14.29 -5.47 -8.49
C CYS A 433 13.99 -6.24 -7.21
N LEU A 434 14.74 -7.32 -6.96
CA LEU A 434 14.58 -8.16 -5.78
C LEU A 434 14.84 -7.30 -4.52
N ALA A 435 15.92 -6.52 -4.49
CA ALA A 435 16.23 -5.63 -3.37
C ALA A 435 15.14 -4.57 -3.15
N LYS A 436 14.45 -4.13 -4.20
CA LYS A 436 13.31 -3.20 -4.09
C LYS A 436 12.06 -3.85 -3.54
N VAL A 437 11.76 -5.08 -3.94
CA VAL A 437 10.64 -5.82 -3.35
C VAL A 437 10.88 -6.05 -1.85
N GLU A 438 12.12 -6.30 -1.45
CA GLU A 438 12.49 -6.40 -0.04
C GLU A 438 12.24 -5.08 0.73
N GLU A 439 12.59 -3.93 0.14
CA GLU A 439 12.33 -2.62 0.73
C GLU A 439 10.84 -2.39 1.04
N MET A 440 9.92 -3.06 0.34
CA MET A 440 8.48 -2.95 0.60
C MET A 440 8.06 -3.53 1.95
N LYS A 441 8.84 -4.45 2.54
CA LYS A 441 8.49 -5.17 3.78
C LYS A 441 7.16 -5.93 3.67
N LEU A 442 6.97 -6.66 2.57
CA LEU A 442 5.83 -7.57 2.41
C LEU A 442 5.79 -8.57 3.56
N GLN A 443 4.59 -8.84 4.05
CA GLN A 443 4.36 -9.75 5.18
C GLN A 443 3.65 -11.02 4.70
N ASN A 444 3.76 -12.09 5.50
CA ASN A 444 3.16 -13.40 5.20
C ASN A 444 3.64 -14.04 3.88
N VAL A 445 4.78 -13.59 3.35
CA VAL A 445 5.46 -14.17 2.19
C VAL A 445 6.44 -15.24 2.65
N LYS A 446 6.38 -16.43 2.04
CA LYS A 446 7.29 -17.56 2.28
C LYS A 446 8.54 -17.47 1.39
N SER A 447 8.39 -17.00 0.15
CA SER A 447 9.48 -16.95 -0.83
C SER A 447 9.25 -15.90 -1.92
N TYR A 448 10.32 -15.58 -2.64
CA TYR A 448 10.32 -14.68 -3.80
C TYR A 448 10.85 -15.44 -5.01
N MET A 449 10.20 -15.29 -6.15
CA MET A 449 10.64 -15.85 -7.43
C MET A 449 10.79 -14.74 -8.45
N MET A 450 12.02 -14.51 -8.91
CA MET A 450 12.32 -13.51 -9.94
C MET A 450 12.66 -14.19 -11.26
N PHE A 451 12.04 -13.75 -12.35
CA PHE A 451 12.32 -14.23 -13.69
C PHE A 451 12.12 -13.12 -14.73
N SER A 452 12.70 -13.32 -15.91
CA SER A 452 12.66 -12.38 -17.02
C SER A 452 11.35 -12.52 -17.82
N ASP A 453 10.91 -11.46 -18.49
CA ASP A 453 9.70 -11.43 -19.30
C ASP A 453 9.74 -12.34 -20.54
N ASP A 454 10.94 -12.69 -21.00
CA ASP A 454 11.21 -13.68 -22.05
C ASP A 454 11.24 -15.14 -21.55
N ALA A 455 10.98 -15.37 -20.25
CA ALA A 455 10.91 -16.71 -19.66
C ALA A 455 9.48 -17.07 -19.25
N ILE A 456 8.99 -18.20 -19.79
CA ILE A 456 7.74 -18.82 -19.33
C ILE A 456 8.09 -19.96 -18.37
N LEU A 457 7.45 -19.93 -17.20
CA LEU A 457 7.71 -20.87 -16.12
C LEU A 457 6.63 -21.94 -16.08
N ASN A 458 7.06 -23.21 -16.03
CA ASN A 458 6.18 -24.31 -15.68
C ASN A 458 6.02 -24.40 -14.15
N PHE A 459 5.43 -23.37 -13.54
CA PHE A 459 5.31 -23.19 -12.08
C PHE A 459 4.46 -24.26 -11.38
N TRP A 460 3.78 -25.12 -12.13
CA TRP A 460 3.01 -26.28 -11.65
C TRP A 460 3.86 -27.52 -11.38
N ASN A 461 5.14 -27.50 -11.75
CA ASN A 461 6.10 -28.54 -11.36
C ASN A 461 6.85 -28.13 -10.10
N PRO A 462 7.21 -29.08 -9.21
CA PRO A 462 8.02 -28.80 -8.04
C PRO A 462 9.32 -28.08 -8.43
N LEU A 463 9.51 -26.87 -7.90
CA LEU A 463 10.73 -26.10 -8.05
C LEU A 463 11.50 -26.16 -6.73
N ASN A 464 12.74 -26.65 -6.77
CA ASN A 464 13.64 -26.50 -5.62
C ASN A 464 14.15 -25.05 -5.60
N LEU A 465 13.50 -24.21 -4.79
CA LEU A 465 13.79 -22.78 -4.65
C LEU A 465 15.02 -22.49 -3.77
N ASP A 466 15.54 -23.48 -3.03
CA ASP A 466 16.80 -23.34 -2.28
C ASP A 466 18.02 -23.31 -3.20
N ILE A 467 17.83 -23.67 -4.48
CA ILE A 467 18.82 -23.52 -5.54
C ILE A 467 18.52 -22.21 -6.25
N ILE A 468 19.34 -21.19 -6.02
CA ILE A 468 19.39 -20.01 -6.90
C ILE A 468 19.71 -20.52 -8.31
N GLN A 469 18.70 -20.66 -9.16
CA GLN A 469 18.90 -21.01 -10.56
C GLN A 469 19.46 -19.78 -11.28
N GLY A 470 20.79 -19.64 -11.23
CA GLY A 470 21.50 -18.75 -12.13
C GLY A 470 21.09 -19.08 -13.57
N THR A 471 20.84 -18.06 -14.38
CA THR A 471 20.43 -18.18 -15.78
C THR A 471 21.31 -19.18 -16.52
N LYS A 472 20.77 -20.35 -16.86
CA LYS A 472 21.42 -21.27 -17.80
C LYS A 472 20.82 -21.02 -19.18
N ARG A 473 21.58 -20.35 -20.06
CA ARG A 473 21.16 -20.10 -21.45
C ARG A 473 21.12 -21.40 -22.26
N ALA A 474 20.24 -21.43 -23.26
CA ALA A 474 20.27 -22.44 -24.32
C ALA A 474 21.59 -22.37 -25.12
N ASN A 475 22.03 -23.50 -25.69
CA ASN A 475 23.26 -23.59 -26.48
C ASN A 475 23.29 -22.54 -27.60
N GLY A 476 24.38 -21.75 -27.68
CA GLY A 476 24.64 -20.84 -28.82
C GLY A 476 24.91 -19.37 -28.50
N TRP A 477 24.86 -18.93 -27.23
CA TRP A 477 25.10 -17.54 -26.84
C TRP A 477 26.30 -17.41 -25.88
N HIS A 478 27.20 -16.46 -26.11
CA HIS A 478 28.38 -16.23 -25.27
C HIS A 478 28.03 -15.89 -23.80
N MET A 479 28.85 -16.40 -22.87
CA MET A 479 28.82 -16.12 -21.43
C MET A 479 29.02 -14.62 -21.19
N MET A 480 27.96 -13.89 -20.80
CA MET A 480 28.09 -12.48 -20.43
C MET A 480 27.85 -12.21 -18.94
N TRP A 481 27.53 -13.20 -18.10
CA TRP A 481 27.04 -12.90 -16.74
C TRP A 481 27.66 -13.64 -15.54
N PRO A 482 27.95 -14.97 -15.53
CA PRO A 482 28.34 -15.58 -14.26
C PRO A 482 29.81 -15.32 -13.85
N ASN A 483 30.73 -15.20 -14.82
CA ASN A 483 32.17 -15.22 -14.54
C ASN A 483 32.88 -13.86 -14.73
N GLU A 484 32.13 -12.78 -14.96
CA GLU A 484 32.70 -11.44 -15.15
C GLU A 484 32.62 -10.57 -13.88
N GLN A 485 33.35 -9.45 -13.89
CA GLN A 485 33.52 -8.52 -12.76
C GLN A 485 32.19 -8.07 -12.12
N TRP A 486 31.10 -8.00 -12.90
CA TRP A 486 29.84 -7.40 -12.46
C TRP A 486 28.86 -8.43 -11.91
N GLY A 487 28.71 -9.63 -12.50
CA GLY A 487 27.65 -10.57 -12.13
C GLY A 487 27.78 -11.17 -10.72
N PHE A 488 28.96 -11.69 -10.36
CA PHE A 488 29.15 -12.29 -9.03
C PHE A 488 29.11 -11.25 -7.90
N LYS A 489 29.76 -10.09 -8.09
CA LYS A 489 29.73 -8.98 -7.13
C LYS A 489 28.30 -8.47 -6.90
N SER A 490 27.53 -8.39 -7.98
CA SER A 490 26.12 -8.02 -7.97
C SER A 490 25.24 -8.99 -7.18
N MET A 491 25.42 -10.30 -7.40
CA MET A 491 24.67 -11.33 -6.67
C MET A 491 25.00 -11.29 -5.17
N ASN A 492 26.28 -11.20 -4.80
CA ASN A 492 26.68 -11.02 -3.41
C ASN A 492 26.10 -9.75 -2.79
N ARG A 493 26.06 -8.64 -3.53
CA ARG A 493 25.45 -7.40 -3.03
C ARG A 493 23.96 -7.55 -2.80
N THR A 494 23.26 -8.31 -3.64
CA THR A 494 21.83 -8.63 -3.45
C THR A 494 21.63 -9.39 -2.14
N ILE A 495 22.40 -10.45 -1.92
CA ILE A 495 22.34 -11.26 -0.70
C ILE A 495 22.60 -10.38 0.54
N GLN A 496 23.59 -9.48 0.48
CA GLN A 496 23.85 -8.51 1.55
C GLN A 496 22.66 -7.59 1.82
N LEU A 497 22.07 -7.01 0.77
CA LEU A 497 20.91 -6.13 0.88
C LEU A 497 19.69 -6.86 1.48
N PHE A 498 19.47 -8.11 1.08
CA PHE A 498 18.41 -8.96 1.62
C PHE A 498 18.62 -9.35 3.08
N ASN A 499 19.84 -9.74 3.42
CA ASN A 499 20.18 -10.16 4.77
C ASN A 499 20.37 -8.98 5.73
N GLY A 500 20.26 -7.73 5.24
CA GLY A 500 20.48 -6.53 6.03
C GLY A 500 21.92 -6.36 6.55
N VAL A 501 22.89 -7.05 5.94
CA VAL A 501 24.31 -6.97 6.28
C VAL A 501 24.91 -5.86 5.42
N PHE A 502 25.00 -4.65 5.98
CA PHE A 502 25.47 -3.46 5.27
C PHE A 502 26.97 -3.27 5.29
#